data_AF-A0A024QE01-F1
#
_entry.id   AF-A0A024QE01-F1
#
_cell.length_a   1.000
_cell.length_b   1.000
_cell.length_c   1.000
_cell.angle_alpha   90.00
_cell.angle_beta   90.00
_cell.angle_gamma   90.00
#
_symmetry.space_group_name_H-M   'P 1'
#
loop_
_entity.id
_entity.type
_entity.pdbx_description
1 polymer ?
#
loop_
_entity_poly.entity_id
_entity_poly.type
_entity_poly.pdbx_seq_one_letter_code
_entity_poly.pdbx_strand_id
1 'polypeptide(L)'
;MEKRDIFVSRGPVGKVFKRLVGGRMKKKTDILDKPSINRALTRIAHEILEKNKGGDDLVLVGIKTRGVPLTKRLQEKIKQIENMDVPIGELDITLYRDDLDKATDGEDPKLKETNIPADLTGKKVVLLDDVLFTGRTVRAAMDAVMDIGRPSQIQLGVLVDRGHRELPIRADYVGKNIPTSDKEIIMVKLEEIDGMEDTVSIYEKNQ
;
A
#
# COMPACT_ATOMS: atom_id res chain seq x y z
N MET A 1 10.29 35.87 -8.34
CA MET A 1 8.82 35.70 -8.36
C MET A 1 8.55 34.21 -8.16
N GLU A 2 8.63 33.74 -6.91
CA GLU A 2 8.51 32.33 -6.55
C GLU A 2 7.07 31.84 -6.71
N LYS A 3 6.89 30.76 -7.47
CA LYS A 3 5.62 30.04 -7.55
C LYS A 3 5.39 29.35 -6.21
N ARG A 4 4.31 29.76 -5.55
CA ARG A 4 3.76 29.12 -4.36
C ARG A 4 3.17 27.77 -4.79
N ASP A 5 3.85 26.67 -4.51
CA ASP A 5 3.25 25.33 -4.62
C ASP A 5 2.29 25.12 -3.44
N ILE A 6 1.09 25.65 -3.62
CA ILE A 6 -0.06 25.46 -2.75
C ILE A 6 -0.61 24.06 -3.03
N PHE A 7 -0.19 23.08 -2.22
CA PHE A 7 -0.77 21.73 -2.20
C PHE A 7 -2.18 21.79 -1.59
N VAL A 8 -3.20 21.96 -2.43
CA VAL A 8 -4.61 21.78 -2.06
C VAL A 8 -5.16 20.61 -2.86
N SER A 9 -4.80 19.38 -2.44
CA SER A 9 -5.60 18.21 -2.79
C SER A 9 -6.81 18.21 -1.84
N ARG A 10 -8.01 18.42 -2.39
CA ARG A 10 -9.28 18.46 -1.64
C ARG A 10 -9.77 17.06 -1.24
N GLY A 11 -8.89 16.05 -1.23
CA GLY A 11 -9.22 14.68 -0.85
C GLY A 11 -8.96 14.39 0.65
N PRO A 12 -9.50 13.28 1.19
CA PRO A 12 -9.26 12.84 2.58
C PRO A 12 -7.76 12.71 2.90
N VAL A 13 -6.96 12.27 1.92
CA VAL A 13 -5.49 12.14 1.99
C VAL A 13 -4.80 13.49 2.16
N GLY A 14 -5.28 14.55 1.49
CA GLY A 14 -4.76 15.91 1.65
C GLY A 14 -5.02 16.49 3.04
N LYS A 15 -6.15 16.13 3.67
CA LYS A 15 -6.46 16.49 5.05
C LYS A 15 -5.62 15.70 6.08
N VAL A 16 -5.41 14.41 5.86
CA VAL A 16 -4.57 13.56 6.73
C VAL A 16 -3.11 14.01 6.66
N PHE A 17 -2.58 14.27 5.45
CA PHE A 17 -1.24 14.83 5.27
C PHE A 17 -1.12 16.19 5.96
N LYS A 18 -2.05 17.13 5.73
CA LYS A 18 -2.01 18.44 6.40
C LYS A 18 -2.06 18.35 7.94
N ARG A 19 -2.69 17.31 8.49
CA ARG A 19 -2.82 17.07 9.94
C ARG A 19 -1.58 16.40 10.55
N LEU A 20 -0.99 15.41 9.87
CA LEU A 20 0.29 14.78 10.25
C LEU A 20 1.48 15.74 10.11
N VAL A 21 1.38 16.68 9.17
CA VAL A 21 2.48 17.47 8.64
C VAL A 21 2.38 18.91 9.12
N GLY A 22 2.26 19.14 10.43
CA GLY A 22 2.22 20.48 11.02
C GLY A 22 3.41 21.42 10.73
N GLY A 23 4.33 21.06 9.82
CA GLY A 23 5.46 21.87 9.35
C GLY A 23 5.70 21.75 7.83
N ARG A 24 6.43 22.69 7.22
CA ARG A 24 6.75 22.66 5.78
C ARG A 24 7.65 21.45 5.47
N MET A 25 7.14 20.44 4.78
CA MET A 25 7.97 19.37 4.21
C MET A 25 8.62 19.83 2.90
N LYS A 26 9.87 19.45 2.68
CA LYS A 26 10.58 19.67 1.42
C LYS A 26 10.74 18.35 0.69
N LYS A 27 10.43 18.34 -0.61
CA LYS A 27 10.73 17.21 -1.49
C LYS A 27 12.25 17.05 -1.57
N LYS A 28 12.77 15.89 -1.16
CA LYS A 28 14.20 15.57 -1.20
C LYS A 28 14.59 15.03 -2.57
N THR A 29 13.89 14.01 -3.05
CA THR A 29 14.15 13.38 -4.36
C THR A 29 12.95 12.55 -4.82
N ASP A 30 12.88 12.32 -6.13
CA ASP A 30 12.08 11.23 -6.71
C ASP A 30 12.89 9.93 -6.69
N ILE A 31 12.21 8.82 -6.42
CA ILE A 31 12.80 7.49 -6.28
C ILE A 31 12.30 6.51 -7.34
N LEU A 32 11.03 6.63 -7.74
CA LEU A 32 10.42 5.87 -8.82
C LEU A 32 9.57 6.79 -9.69
N ASP A 33 9.75 6.67 -11.00
CA ASP A 33 8.88 7.23 -12.03
C ASP A 33 7.87 6.18 -12.52
N LYS A 34 6.91 6.57 -13.36
CA LYS A 34 5.89 5.69 -13.94
C LYS A 34 6.49 4.43 -14.62
N PRO A 35 7.53 4.53 -15.48
CA PRO A 35 8.20 3.35 -16.03
C PRO A 35 8.78 2.41 -14.96
N SER A 36 9.39 2.96 -13.91
CA SER A 36 9.97 2.15 -12.83
C SER A 36 8.92 1.46 -11.97
N ILE A 37 7.79 2.14 -11.68
CA ILE A 37 6.64 1.53 -11.00
C ILE A 37 6.10 0.38 -11.84
N ASN A 38 5.93 0.58 -13.15
CA ASN A 38 5.45 -0.46 -14.05
C ASN A 38 6.38 -1.69 -14.11
N ARG A 39 7.70 -1.47 -14.14
CA ARG A 39 8.69 -2.57 -14.07
C ARG A 39 8.64 -3.30 -12.73
N ALA A 40 8.54 -2.57 -11.62
CA ALA A 40 8.44 -3.16 -10.28
C ALA A 40 7.20 -4.05 -10.15
N LEU A 41 6.05 -3.57 -10.61
CA LEU A 41 4.80 -4.34 -10.61
C LEU A 41 4.87 -5.57 -11.54
N THR A 42 5.51 -5.47 -12.70
CA THR A 42 5.73 -6.64 -13.57
C THR A 42 6.58 -7.71 -12.87
N ARG A 43 7.66 -7.30 -12.19
CA ARG A 43 8.49 -8.24 -11.43
C ARG A 43 7.70 -8.89 -10.28
N ILE A 44 6.94 -8.11 -9.52
CA ILE A 44 6.07 -8.64 -8.46
C ILE A 44 5.06 -9.65 -9.02
N ALA A 45 4.48 -9.40 -10.20
CA ALA A 45 3.55 -10.34 -10.84
C ALA A 45 4.21 -11.69 -11.13
N HIS A 46 5.42 -11.69 -11.71
CA HIS A 46 6.19 -12.91 -11.93
C HIS A 46 6.54 -13.62 -10.61
N GLU A 47 7.03 -12.90 -9.61
CA GLU A 47 7.37 -13.48 -8.30
C GLU A 47 6.17 -14.15 -7.62
N ILE A 48 4.99 -13.52 -7.69
CA ILE A 48 3.74 -14.10 -7.16
C ILE A 48 3.42 -15.41 -7.90
N LEU A 49 3.43 -15.40 -9.23
CA LEU A 49 3.09 -16.57 -10.03
C LEU A 49 4.07 -17.72 -9.79
N GLU A 50 5.37 -17.45 -9.78
CA GLU A 50 6.41 -18.45 -9.53
C GLU A 50 6.27 -19.07 -8.14
N LYS A 51 6.12 -18.24 -7.09
CA LYS A 51 6.00 -18.71 -5.71
C LYS A 51 4.72 -19.52 -5.47
N ASN A 52 3.63 -19.15 -6.14
CA ASN A 52 2.33 -19.80 -6.01
C ASN A 52 2.09 -20.94 -7.00
N LYS A 53 3.07 -21.21 -7.90
CA LYS A 53 3.00 -22.21 -8.98
C LYS A 53 1.80 -21.97 -9.92
N GLY A 54 1.59 -20.72 -10.30
CA GLY A 54 0.43 -20.24 -11.05
C GLY A 54 -0.54 -19.42 -10.19
N GLY A 55 -1.68 -19.04 -10.79
CA GLY A 55 -2.71 -18.21 -10.13
C GLY A 55 -3.89 -18.98 -9.55
N ASP A 56 -3.88 -20.32 -9.57
CA ASP A 56 -4.94 -21.13 -8.98
C ASP A 56 -5.11 -20.83 -7.49
N ASP A 57 -6.35 -20.66 -7.05
CA ASP A 57 -6.74 -20.28 -5.68
C ASP A 57 -6.14 -18.97 -5.16
N LEU A 58 -5.56 -18.16 -6.04
CA LEU A 58 -5.02 -16.84 -5.69
C LEU A 58 -6.15 -15.82 -5.56
N VAL A 59 -6.06 -14.93 -4.57
CA VAL A 59 -6.90 -13.73 -4.44
C VAL A 59 -6.00 -12.57 -4.09
N LEU A 60 -6.09 -11.46 -4.83
CA LEU A 60 -5.35 -10.24 -4.51
C LEU A 60 -6.24 -9.31 -3.70
N VAL A 61 -5.72 -8.74 -2.62
CA VAL A 61 -6.49 -7.85 -1.75
C VAL A 61 -5.74 -6.55 -1.56
N GLY A 62 -6.28 -5.48 -2.13
CA GLY A 62 -5.70 -4.14 -2.05
C GLY A 62 -6.09 -3.45 -0.74
N ILE A 63 -5.08 -2.95 -0.03
CA ILE A 63 -5.28 -2.12 1.16
C ILE A 63 -5.43 -0.67 0.70
N LYS A 64 -6.54 0.00 1.06
CA LYS A 64 -6.78 1.40 0.67
C LYS A 64 -5.65 2.32 1.19
N THR A 65 -5.39 3.48 0.57
CA THR A 65 -6.08 4.02 -0.62
C THR A 65 -5.36 3.63 -1.92
N ARG A 66 -4.03 3.55 -1.92
CA ARG A 66 -3.21 3.32 -3.13
C ARG A 66 -2.87 1.85 -3.37
N GLY A 67 -2.98 0.96 -2.38
CA GLY A 67 -2.85 -0.48 -2.61
C GLY A 67 -3.92 -1.04 -3.56
N VAL A 68 -5.12 -0.47 -3.57
CA VAL A 68 -6.22 -0.85 -4.48
C VAL A 68 -5.88 -0.65 -5.97
N PRO A 69 -5.52 0.54 -6.46
CA PRO A 69 -5.12 0.71 -7.86
C PRO A 69 -3.89 -0.11 -8.22
N LEU A 70 -2.92 -0.27 -7.31
CA LEU A 70 -1.78 -1.18 -7.54
C LEU A 70 -2.23 -2.63 -7.72
N THR A 71 -3.22 -3.08 -6.96
CA THR A 71 -3.81 -4.42 -7.07
C THR A 71 -4.45 -4.64 -8.44
N LYS A 72 -5.21 -3.66 -8.94
CA LYS A 72 -5.82 -3.72 -10.28
C LYS A 72 -4.77 -3.79 -11.38
N ARG A 73 -3.73 -2.95 -11.29
CA ARG A 73 -2.59 -3.00 -12.22
C ARG A 73 -1.86 -4.34 -12.18
N LEU A 74 -1.78 -4.97 -11.00
CA LEU A 74 -1.13 -6.26 -10.82
C LEU A 74 -1.97 -7.41 -11.38
N GLN A 75 -3.29 -7.39 -11.18
CA GLN A 75 -4.24 -8.32 -11.81
C GLN A 75 -4.10 -8.31 -13.34
N GLU A 76 -4.08 -7.13 -13.95
CA GLU A 76 -3.91 -6.99 -15.40
C GLU A 76 -2.56 -7.57 -15.89
N LYS A 77 -1.49 -7.40 -15.11
CA LYS A 77 -0.18 -7.99 -15.44
C LYS A 77 -0.22 -9.51 -15.36
N ILE A 78 -0.82 -10.07 -14.32
CA ILE A 78 -0.99 -11.52 -14.19
C ILE A 78 -1.82 -12.07 -15.35
N LYS A 79 -2.90 -11.38 -15.71
CA LYS A 79 -3.73 -11.72 -16.88
C LYS A 79 -2.95 -11.71 -18.18
N GLN A 80 -2.05 -10.75 -18.37
CA GLN A 80 -1.18 -10.72 -19.56
C GLN A 80 -0.14 -11.86 -19.57
N ILE A 81 0.34 -12.32 -18.42
CA ILE A 81 1.38 -13.35 -18.31
C ILE A 81 0.78 -14.76 -18.48
N GLU A 82 -0.31 -15.07 -17.76
CA GLU A 82 -0.89 -16.42 -17.65
C GLU A 82 -2.28 -16.56 -18.30
N ASN A 83 -2.82 -15.49 -18.92
CA ASN A 83 -4.18 -15.45 -19.45
C ASN A 83 -5.25 -15.85 -18.41
N MET A 84 -5.03 -15.45 -17.16
CA MET A 84 -5.89 -15.76 -16.01
C MET A 84 -6.44 -14.49 -15.36
N ASP A 85 -7.73 -14.51 -15.01
CA ASP A 85 -8.37 -13.44 -14.26
C ASP A 85 -8.41 -13.80 -12.76
N VAL A 86 -7.48 -13.24 -12.00
CA VAL A 86 -7.38 -13.49 -10.56
C VAL A 86 -8.38 -12.60 -9.82
N PRO A 87 -9.23 -13.14 -8.92
CA PRO A 87 -10.15 -12.35 -8.12
C PRO A 87 -9.42 -11.27 -7.31
N ILE A 88 -10.01 -10.07 -7.26
CA ILE A 88 -9.53 -8.96 -6.45
C ILE A 88 -10.54 -8.58 -5.37
N GLY A 89 -10.03 -8.09 -4.26
CA GLY A 89 -10.81 -7.50 -3.18
C GLY A 89 -10.16 -6.24 -2.62
N GLU A 90 -10.91 -5.49 -1.83
CA GLU A 90 -10.47 -4.21 -1.26
C GLU A 90 -10.76 -4.16 0.24
N LEU A 91 -9.78 -3.70 1.02
CA LEU A 91 -9.89 -3.49 2.47
C LEU A 91 -9.73 -2.00 2.82
N ASP A 92 -10.76 -1.43 3.45
CA ASP A 92 -10.69 -0.11 4.08
C ASP A 92 -10.37 -0.25 5.57
N ILE A 93 -9.08 -0.21 5.87
CA ILE A 93 -8.57 -0.08 7.23
C ILE A 93 -8.18 1.36 7.47
N THR A 94 -8.96 2.07 8.29
CA THR A 94 -8.52 3.38 8.77
C THR A 94 -7.37 3.14 9.73
N LEU A 95 -6.23 3.81 9.51
CA LEU A 95 -4.99 3.67 10.28
C LEU A 95 -5.24 3.53 11.79
N TYR A 96 -4.43 2.67 12.40
CA TYR A 96 -4.23 2.61 13.84
C TYR A 96 -3.99 4.04 14.35
N ARG A 97 -4.77 4.49 15.34
CA ARG A 97 -4.64 5.87 15.86
C ARG A 97 -3.24 6.15 16.42
N ASP A 98 -2.47 5.13 16.78
CA ASP A 98 -1.09 5.28 17.28
C ASP A 98 -0.15 6.00 16.30
N ASP A 99 -0.39 5.90 14.98
CA ASP A 99 0.45 6.55 13.96
C ASP A 99 0.07 8.04 13.76
N LEU A 100 -0.99 8.51 14.43
CA LEU A 100 -1.54 9.87 14.37
C LEU A 100 -1.46 10.55 15.75
N ASP A 101 -0.23 10.66 16.25
CA ASP A 101 0.14 11.34 17.49
C ASP A 101 -0.48 10.77 18.78
N LYS A 102 0.35 10.79 19.83
CA LYS A 102 -0.04 10.65 21.23
C LYS A 102 -1.18 11.63 21.59
N ALA A 103 -2.43 11.27 21.34
CA ALA A 103 -3.58 12.06 21.73
C ALA A 103 -4.79 11.14 21.94
N THR A 104 -4.97 10.76 23.21
CA THR A 104 -6.24 10.60 23.94
C THR A 104 -7.35 9.75 23.31
N ASP A 105 -7.75 8.76 24.10
CA ASP A 105 -8.91 7.86 23.97
C ASP A 105 -8.71 6.66 23.03
N GLY A 106 -8.32 5.55 23.69
CA GLY A 106 -8.03 4.24 23.13
C GLY A 106 -9.26 3.50 22.64
N GLU A 107 -9.65 3.78 21.40
CA GLU A 107 -10.51 2.89 20.63
C GLU A 107 -9.70 2.19 19.54
N ASP A 108 -9.88 0.86 19.46
CA ASP A 108 -9.28 -0.01 18.47
C ASP A 108 -9.62 0.40 17.01
N PRO A 109 -8.77 0.05 16.03
CA PRO A 109 -9.06 0.28 14.62
C PRO A 109 -10.42 -0.30 14.22
N LYS A 110 -11.27 0.54 13.62
CA LYS A 110 -12.59 0.13 13.10
C LYS A 110 -12.47 -0.17 11.61
N LEU A 111 -12.70 -1.43 11.23
CA LEU A 111 -12.94 -1.85 9.85
C LEU A 111 -14.14 -1.05 9.31
N LYS A 112 -13.96 -0.27 8.23
CA LYS A 112 -15.04 0.59 7.72
C LYS A 112 -15.82 -0.04 6.58
N GLU A 113 -15.13 -0.73 5.69
CA GLU A 113 -15.74 -1.29 4.48
C GLU A 113 -14.84 -2.40 3.93
N THR A 114 -15.43 -3.55 3.65
CA THR A 114 -14.74 -4.67 2.99
C THR A 114 -15.54 -5.05 1.77
N ASN A 115 -14.92 -5.00 0.60
CA ASN A 115 -15.50 -5.48 -0.64
C ASN A 115 -14.62 -6.60 -1.19
N ILE A 116 -14.86 -7.81 -0.70
CA ILE A 116 -14.18 -9.03 -1.13
C ILE A 116 -15.26 -9.96 -1.68
N PRO A 117 -15.31 -10.20 -3.00
CA PRO A 117 -16.41 -10.91 -3.64
C PRO A 117 -16.41 -12.43 -3.43
N ALA A 118 -15.51 -12.98 -2.59
CA ALA A 118 -15.33 -14.42 -2.43
C ALA A 118 -15.08 -14.83 -0.96
N ASP A 119 -15.48 -16.05 -0.62
CA ASP A 119 -14.98 -16.74 0.57
C ASP A 119 -13.48 -16.97 0.42
N LEU A 120 -12.70 -16.51 1.39
CA LEU A 120 -11.24 -16.63 1.41
C LEU A 120 -10.77 -17.99 1.97
N THR A 121 -11.69 -18.85 2.40
CA THR A 121 -11.36 -20.16 2.97
C THR A 121 -10.60 -21.04 1.98
N GLY A 122 -9.42 -21.51 2.40
CA GLY A 122 -8.50 -22.32 1.58
C GLY A 122 -7.73 -21.53 0.52
N LYS A 123 -8.04 -20.25 0.28
CA LYS A 123 -7.39 -19.43 -0.75
C LYS A 123 -6.00 -18.93 -0.33
N LYS A 124 -5.16 -18.65 -1.33
CA LYS A 124 -3.87 -17.97 -1.18
C LYS A 124 -4.12 -16.47 -1.35
N VAL A 125 -4.13 -15.72 -0.26
CA VAL A 125 -4.42 -14.29 -0.26
C VAL A 125 -3.12 -13.51 -0.35
N VAL A 126 -2.99 -12.61 -1.31
CA VAL A 126 -1.88 -11.65 -1.38
C VAL A 126 -2.43 -10.28 -1.03
N LEU A 127 -2.03 -9.76 0.13
CA LEU A 127 -2.27 -8.37 0.53
C LEU A 127 -1.35 -7.45 -0.25
N LEU A 128 -1.87 -6.33 -0.74
CA LEU A 128 -1.12 -5.33 -1.49
C LEU A 128 -1.23 -3.96 -0.82
N ASP A 129 -0.07 -3.36 -0.53
CA ASP A 129 0.04 -2.00 -0.01
C ASP A 129 1.03 -1.15 -0.82
N ASP A 130 0.93 0.16 -0.74
CA ASP A 130 1.86 1.05 -1.43
C ASP A 130 3.21 1.15 -0.70
N VAL A 131 3.20 1.30 0.63
CA VAL A 131 4.40 1.47 1.45
C VAL A 131 4.35 0.64 2.74
N LEU A 132 5.31 -0.28 2.92
CA LEU A 132 5.49 -0.97 4.18
C LEU A 132 6.39 -0.17 5.14
N PHE A 133 5.80 0.29 6.26
CA PHE A 133 6.45 1.05 7.33
C PHE A 133 6.43 0.30 8.68
N THR A 134 5.63 0.72 9.67
CA THR A 134 5.59 0.09 11.01
C THR A 134 5.08 -1.35 10.99
N GLY A 135 4.22 -1.68 10.00
CA GLY A 135 3.55 -2.97 9.85
C GLY A 135 2.12 -3.00 10.44
N ARG A 136 1.69 -1.94 11.14
CA ARG A 136 0.37 -1.90 11.82
C ARG A 136 -0.81 -2.01 10.85
N THR A 137 -0.72 -1.35 9.70
CA THR A 137 -1.68 -1.46 8.60
C THR A 137 -1.84 -2.91 8.14
N VAL A 138 -0.74 -3.59 7.86
CA VAL A 138 -0.77 -5.00 7.44
C VAL A 138 -1.35 -5.90 8.53
N ARG A 139 -1.00 -5.69 9.80
CA ARG A 139 -1.59 -6.44 10.92
C ARG A 139 -3.11 -6.34 10.92
N ALA A 140 -3.66 -5.13 10.79
CA ALA A 140 -5.10 -4.91 10.73
C ALA A 140 -5.74 -5.55 9.48
N ALA A 141 -5.04 -5.53 8.34
CA ALA A 141 -5.51 -6.20 7.13
C ALA A 141 -5.52 -7.74 7.28
N MET A 142 -4.54 -8.32 7.97
CA MET A 142 -4.53 -9.74 8.29
C MET A 142 -5.70 -10.13 9.19
N ASP A 143 -5.99 -9.35 10.23
CA ASP A 143 -7.15 -9.56 11.10
C ASP A 143 -8.45 -9.55 10.28
N ALA A 144 -8.63 -8.54 9.42
CA ALA A 144 -9.79 -8.40 8.55
C ALA A 144 -9.97 -9.60 7.59
N VAL A 145 -8.88 -10.09 7.01
CA VAL A 145 -8.90 -11.31 6.17
C VAL A 145 -9.35 -12.53 6.97
N MET A 146 -8.88 -12.66 8.21
CA MET A 146 -9.27 -13.76 9.10
C MET A 146 -10.72 -13.64 9.60
N ASP A 147 -11.30 -12.44 9.65
CA ASP A 147 -12.73 -12.28 9.96
C ASP A 147 -13.63 -12.77 8.82
N ILE A 148 -13.15 -12.75 7.59
CA ILE A 148 -13.91 -13.11 6.38
C ILE A 148 -13.83 -14.61 6.08
N GLY A 149 -12.71 -15.25 6.37
CA GLY A 149 -12.52 -16.67 6.07
C GLY A 149 -11.27 -17.27 6.70
N ARG A 150 -10.87 -18.44 6.22
CA ARG A 150 -9.67 -19.16 6.69
C ARG A 150 -8.73 -19.43 5.51
N PRO A 151 -7.98 -18.42 5.03
CA PRO A 151 -7.05 -18.62 3.92
C PRO A 151 -5.99 -19.66 4.27
N SER A 152 -5.55 -20.41 3.26
CA SER A 152 -4.45 -21.37 3.41
C SER A 152 -3.11 -20.65 3.59
N GLN A 153 -3.00 -19.45 3.04
CA GLN A 153 -1.83 -18.59 3.19
C GLN A 153 -2.22 -17.11 3.04
N ILE A 154 -1.57 -16.25 3.82
CA ILE A 154 -1.57 -14.80 3.60
C ILE A 154 -0.14 -14.39 3.26
N GLN A 155 0.02 -13.70 2.14
CA GLN A 155 1.27 -13.15 1.64
C GLN A 155 1.16 -11.62 1.56
N LEU A 156 2.28 -10.92 1.51
CA LEU A 156 2.33 -9.47 1.41
C LEU A 156 3.20 -9.00 0.25
N GLY A 157 2.60 -8.26 -0.68
CA GLY A 157 3.32 -7.51 -1.71
C GLY A 157 3.23 -6.00 -1.46
N VAL A 158 4.36 -5.29 -1.59
CA VAL A 158 4.38 -3.84 -1.46
C VAL A 158 5.19 -3.18 -2.58
N LEU A 159 4.77 -1.99 -3.00
CA LEU A 159 5.54 -1.23 -3.98
C LEU A 159 6.86 -0.75 -3.36
N VAL A 160 6.82 -0.25 -2.12
CA VAL A 160 7.99 0.24 -1.39
C VAL A 160 8.08 -0.41 -0.01
N ASP A 161 9.27 -0.84 0.35
CA ASP A 161 9.64 -1.13 1.73
C ASP A 161 10.59 -0.04 2.23
N ARG A 162 10.20 0.68 3.29
CA ARG A 162 11.00 1.78 3.86
C ARG A 162 11.71 1.45 5.18
N GLY A 163 11.62 0.21 5.66
CA GLY A 163 12.13 -0.22 6.96
C GLY A 163 11.31 0.27 8.16
N HIS A 164 11.96 0.37 9.33
CA HIS A 164 11.38 0.85 10.60
C HIS A 164 10.17 0.05 11.10
N ARG A 165 10.33 -1.28 11.15
CA ARG A 165 9.30 -2.18 11.65
C ARG A 165 9.12 -2.02 13.16
N GLU A 166 7.86 -1.96 13.57
CA GLU A 166 7.45 -2.07 14.97
C GLU A 166 6.78 -3.41 15.28
N LEU A 167 6.36 -4.13 14.22
CA LEU A 167 5.83 -5.47 14.27
C LEU A 167 6.70 -6.42 13.46
N PRO A 168 6.76 -7.72 13.79
CA PRO A 168 7.56 -8.72 13.07
C PRO A 168 6.92 -9.10 11.73
N ILE A 169 6.64 -8.11 10.89
CA ILE A 169 5.97 -8.24 9.59
C ILE A 169 6.97 -7.91 8.49
N ARG A 170 7.05 -8.80 7.50
CA ARG A 170 7.89 -8.66 6.31
C ARG A 170 7.05 -8.89 5.06
N ALA A 171 7.35 -8.14 4.01
CA ALA A 171 6.78 -8.41 2.68
C ALA A 171 7.46 -9.61 2.02
N ASP A 172 6.64 -10.42 1.37
CA ASP A 172 7.07 -11.48 0.46
C ASP A 172 7.58 -10.91 -0.86
N TYR A 173 6.94 -9.84 -1.34
CA TYR A 173 7.24 -9.20 -2.62
C TYR A 173 7.46 -7.71 -2.42
N VAL A 174 8.59 -7.19 -2.91
CA VAL A 174 8.96 -5.79 -2.73
C VAL A 174 9.35 -5.17 -4.06
N GLY A 175 8.70 -4.07 -4.42
CA GLY A 175 9.02 -3.30 -5.63
C GLY A 175 10.37 -2.58 -5.50
N LYS A 176 10.61 -1.89 -4.39
CA LYS A 176 11.91 -1.29 -4.06
C LYS A 176 12.10 -1.15 -2.55
N ASN A 177 13.29 -1.55 -2.07
CA ASN A 177 13.73 -1.23 -0.72
C ASN A 177 14.36 0.17 -0.72
N ILE A 178 13.91 1.03 0.18
CA ILE A 178 14.39 2.41 0.31
C ILE A 178 14.79 2.64 1.77
N PRO A 179 16.09 2.72 2.10
CA PRO A 179 16.49 3.12 3.44
C PRO A 179 16.04 4.57 3.67
N THR A 180 15.31 4.79 4.77
CA THR A 180 14.83 6.12 5.18
C THR A 180 15.25 6.40 6.62
N SER A 181 15.21 7.66 7.03
CA SER A 181 15.20 8.05 8.44
C SER A 181 13.77 8.23 8.96
N ASP A 182 13.60 8.32 10.28
CA ASP A 182 12.31 8.57 10.92
C ASP A 182 11.69 9.93 10.53
N LYS A 183 12.52 10.88 10.09
CA LYS A 183 12.10 12.22 9.64
C LYS A 183 11.67 12.26 8.18
N GLU A 184 11.93 11.20 7.44
CA GLU A 184 11.58 11.07 6.04
C GLU A 184 10.22 10.40 5.87
N ILE A 185 9.49 10.82 4.85
CA ILE A 185 8.18 10.28 4.47
C ILE A 185 8.27 9.85 3.01
N ILE A 186 7.82 8.62 2.74
CA ILE A 186 7.58 8.15 1.38
C ILE A 186 6.20 8.64 0.95
N MET A 187 6.16 9.35 -0.18
CA MET A 187 4.91 9.74 -0.83
C MET A 187 4.78 8.98 -2.14
N VAL A 188 3.76 8.13 -2.22
CA VAL A 188 3.35 7.50 -3.48
C VAL A 188 2.22 8.33 -4.08
N LYS A 189 2.31 8.61 -5.37
CA LYS A 189 1.23 9.18 -6.17
C LYS A 189 0.93 8.27 -7.33
N LEU A 190 -0.36 8.06 -7.58
CA LEU A 190 -0.85 7.24 -8.69
C LEU A 190 -1.92 8.02 -9.44
N GLU A 191 -1.91 7.91 -10.76
CA GLU A 191 -2.83 8.61 -11.66
C GLU A 191 -4.31 8.44 -11.25
N GLU A 192 -4.71 7.24 -10.83
CA GLU A 192 -6.08 6.88 -10.45
C GLU A 192 -6.58 7.60 -9.18
N ILE A 193 -5.67 8.03 -8.31
CA ILE A 193 -6.01 8.63 -7.00
C ILE A 193 -5.67 10.11 -6.97
N ASP A 194 -4.54 10.49 -7.57
CA ASP A 194 -3.94 11.81 -7.46
C ASP A 194 -4.17 12.69 -8.69
N GLY A 195 -4.61 12.12 -9.83
CA GLY A 195 -4.80 12.85 -11.09
C GLY A 195 -3.49 13.43 -11.66
N MET A 196 -2.35 12.88 -11.23
CA MET A 196 -1.00 13.29 -11.61
C MET A 196 -0.22 12.05 -12.08
N GLU A 197 0.88 12.27 -12.80
CA GLU A 197 1.76 11.18 -13.22
C GLU A 197 2.28 10.37 -12.02
N ASP A 198 2.37 9.04 -12.19
CA ASP A 198 2.80 8.15 -11.14
C ASP A 198 4.23 8.49 -10.68
N THR A 199 4.39 8.63 -9.37
CA THR A 199 5.71 8.89 -8.79
C THR A 199 5.78 8.40 -7.36
N VAL A 200 6.99 8.02 -6.94
CA VAL A 200 7.34 7.83 -5.54
C VAL A 200 8.45 8.80 -5.19
N SER A 201 8.23 9.62 -4.16
CA SER A 201 9.19 10.62 -3.71
C SER A 201 9.48 10.51 -2.22
N ILE A 202 10.67 10.94 -1.80
CA ILE A 202 10.99 11.16 -0.38
C ILE A 202 10.79 12.64 -0.05
N TYR A 203 10.09 12.88 1.05
CA TYR A 203 9.96 14.20 1.67
C TYR A 203 10.62 14.20 3.04
N GLU A 204 11.22 15.31 3.42
CA GLU A 204 11.82 15.51 4.75
C GLU A 204 11.24 16.76 5.42
N LYS A 205 11.09 16.72 6.75
CA LYS A 205 10.59 17.87 7.53
C LYS A 205 11.66 18.96 7.56
N ASN A 206 11.34 20.18 7.15
CA ASN A 206 12.23 21.31 7.38
C ASN A 206 12.41 21.51 8.89
N GLN A 207 13.64 21.74 9.31
CA GLN A 207 13.98 22.15 10.68
C GLN A 207 13.30 23.47 11.03
#